data_AF-A0A2D0ASH1-F1
#
_entry.id   AF-A0A2D0ASH1-F1
#
_cell.length_a   1.000
_cell.length_b   1.000
_cell.length_c   1.000
_cell.angle_alpha   90.00
_cell.angle_beta   90.00
_cell.angle_gamma   90.00
#
_symmetry.space_group_name_H-M   'P 1'
#
loop_
_entity.id
_entity.type
_entity.pdbx_description
1 polymer ?
#
loop_
_entity_poly.entity_id
_entity_poly.type
_entity_poly.pdbx_seq_one_letter_code
_entity_poly.pdbx_strand_id
1 'polypeptide(L)'
;MIKHTKPFLGIDYDLLAITSLVINGKTKEVKLHHKIIYSYLLSLSGTYQKVTPSLKGIGERLGVGTDQTVRRHIKDLVSFGWLKIEERAGSTNAYIVLPYEQEAQTQQEATVKAVQEQLPPTEDNKEFSFDVLDDWDAPLPWEMEETPSDEKVANDNEEDVLENFASLIIQEKHTRTGGASFIEFATSLACKHRIKLPNGIEAYFAKKHPKVYEDFDIPF
;
A
#
# COMPACT_ATOMS: atom_id res chain seq x y z
N MET A 1 -37.75 -22.65 9.93
CA MET A 1 -36.34 -23.10 9.85
C MET A 1 -35.59 -22.15 8.94
N ILE A 2 -34.76 -21.27 9.50
CA ILE A 2 -33.86 -20.43 8.68
C ILE A 2 -32.70 -21.34 8.30
N LYS A 3 -32.58 -21.70 7.03
CA LYS A 3 -31.39 -22.40 6.54
C LYS A 3 -30.22 -21.43 6.71
N HIS A 4 -29.32 -21.73 7.66
CA HIS A 4 -28.04 -21.03 7.78
C HIS A 4 -27.17 -21.44 6.59
N THR A 5 -27.46 -20.86 5.42
CA THR A 5 -26.60 -20.99 4.26
C THR A 5 -25.34 -20.18 4.54
N LYS A 6 -24.17 -20.82 4.46
CA LYS A 6 -22.90 -20.11 4.58
C LYS A 6 -22.85 -19.01 3.51
N PRO A 7 -22.54 -17.76 3.86
CA PRO A 7 -22.41 -16.70 2.86
C PRO A 7 -21.26 -17.06 1.92
N PHE A 8 -21.49 -16.93 0.62
CA PHE A 8 -20.47 -17.10 -0.41
C PHE A 8 -20.25 -15.75 -1.11
N LEU A 9 -19.01 -15.52 -1.53
CA LEU A 9 -18.67 -14.36 -2.37
C LEU A 9 -18.61 -14.83 -3.81
N GLY A 10 -19.53 -14.33 -4.65
CA GLY A 10 -19.46 -14.52 -6.09
C GLY A 10 -18.44 -13.56 -6.69
N ILE A 11 -17.63 -14.05 -7.61
CA ILE A 11 -16.69 -13.25 -8.39
C ILE A 11 -16.97 -13.52 -9.87
N ASP A 12 -17.10 -12.46 -10.65
CA ASP A 12 -17.31 -12.53 -12.09
C ASP A 12 -16.08 -13.15 -12.79
N TYR A 13 -16.31 -14.00 -13.79
CA TYR A 13 -15.25 -14.57 -14.61
C TYR A 13 -14.52 -13.51 -15.42
N ASP A 14 -15.22 -12.47 -15.88
CA ASP A 14 -14.61 -11.39 -16.65
C ASP A 14 -13.68 -10.56 -15.75
N LEU A 15 -14.11 -10.28 -14.52
CA LEU A 15 -13.24 -9.68 -13.50
C LEU A 15 -12.03 -10.58 -13.16
N LEU A 16 -12.23 -11.90 -13.10
CA LEU A 16 -11.13 -12.85 -12.88
C LEU A 16 -10.14 -12.89 -14.04
N ALA A 17 -10.58 -12.66 -15.27
CA ALA A 17 -9.72 -12.64 -16.45
C ALA A 17 -8.80 -11.40 -16.50
N ILE A 18 -9.16 -10.28 -15.86
CA ILE A 18 -8.36 -9.04 -15.88
C ILE A 18 -7.06 -9.23 -15.07
N THR A 19 -5.90 -9.29 -15.74
CA THR A 19 -4.59 -9.43 -15.08
C THR A 19 -3.84 -8.11 -14.93
N SER A 20 -4.10 -7.14 -15.82
CA SER A 20 -3.41 -5.85 -15.84
C SER A 20 -4.25 -4.79 -16.54
N LEU A 21 -4.07 -3.54 -16.14
CA LEU A 21 -4.70 -2.37 -16.76
C LEU A 21 -3.63 -1.36 -17.17
N VAL A 22 -3.81 -0.72 -18.32
CA VAL A 22 -2.95 0.39 -18.76
C VAL A 22 -3.61 1.69 -18.30
N ILE A 23 -2.97 2.38 -17.36
CA ILE A 23 -3.51 3.59 -16.75
C ILE A 23 -2.44 4.67 -16.87
N ASN A 24 -2.77 5.79 -17.52
CA ASN A 24 -1.84 6.88 -17.79
C ASN A 24 -0.54 6.41 -18.46
N GLY A 25 -0.65 5.47 -19.41
CA GLY A 25 0.49 4.88 -20.14
C GLY A 25 1.34 3.90 -19.31
N LYS A 26 0.97 3.60 -18.06
CA LYS A 26 1.67 2.64 -17.20
C LYS A 26 0.82 1.38 -17.02
N THR A 27 1.41 0.23 -17.27
CA THR A 27 0.77 -1.07 -16.96
C THR A 27 0.80 -1.30 -15.46
N LYS A 28 -0.38 -1.39 -14.85
CA LYS A 28 -0.57 -1.79 -13.45
C LYS A 28 -1.13 -3.19 -13.40
N GLU A 29 -0.55 -4.01 -12.52
CA GLU A 29 -1.01 -5.38 -12.28
C GLU A 29 -2.26 -5.40 -11.40
N VAL A 30 -3.24 -6.21 -11.78
CA VAL A 30 -4.48 -6.43 -11.02
C VAL A 30 -4.38 -7.74 -10.24
N LYS A 31 -4.07 -7.61 -8.95
CA LYS A 31 -3.98 -8.74 -8.00
C LYS A 31 -5.35 -9.33 -7.66
N LEU A 32 -5.34 -10.60 -7.24
CA LEU A 32 -6.54 -11.30 -6.78
C LEU A 32 -7.22 -10.57 -5.61
N HIS A 33 -6.46 -9.99 -4.68
CA HIS A 33 -7.03 -9.22 -3.56
C HIS A 33 -7.83 -7.99 -4.03
N HIS A 34 -7.46 -7.35 -5.15
CA HIS A 34 -8.26 -6.26 -5.73
C HIS A 34 -9.64 -6.77 -6.16
N LYS A 35 -9.69 -7.94 -6.81
CA LYS A 35 -10.92 -8.57 -7.31
C LYS A 35 -11.83 -9.02 -6.19
N ILE A 36 -11.26 -9.61 -5.14
CA ILE A 36 -11.99 -10.07 -3.95
C ILE A 36 -12.58 -8.87 -3.20
N ILE A 37 -11.80 -7.79 -2.98
CA ILE A 37 -12.29 -6.58 -2.32
C ILE A 37 -13.39 -5.93 -3.16
N TYR A 38 -13.19 -5.76 -4.46
CA TYR A 38 -14.18 -5.20 -5.37
C TYR A 38 -15.51 -5.97 -5.29
N SER A 39 -15.44 -7.30 -5.44
CA SER A 39 -16.63 -8.17 -5.39
C SER A 39 -17.34 -8.10 -4.04
N TYR A 40 -16.57 -7.99 -2.95
CA TYR A 40 -17.13 -7.85 -1.61
C TYR A 40 -17.88 -6.52 -1.47
N LEU A 41 -17.28 -5.40 -1.87
CA LEU A 41 -17.92 -4.10 -1.84
C LEU A 41 -19.17 -4.07 -2.74
N LEU A 42 -19.10 -4.69 -3.93
CA LEU A 42 -20.23 -4.82 -4.83
C LEU A 42 -21.37 -5.61 -4.19
N SER A 43 -21.07 -6.73 -3.53
CA SER A 43 -22.06 -7.56 -2.83
C SER A 43 -22.76 -6.82 -1.67
N LEU A 44 -22.05 -5.92 -0.99
CA LEU A 44 -22.64 -5.07 0.05
C LEU A 44 -23.51 -3.96 -0.55
N SER A 45 -23.11 -3.45 -1.71
CA SER A 45 -23.80 -2.34 -2.37
C SER A 45 -25.12 -2.76 -3.01
N GLY A 46 -25.27 -4.04 -3.37
CA GLY A 46 -26.36 -4.59 -4.16
C GLY A 46 -26.40 -4.03 -5.60
N THR A 47 -26.52 -2.71 -5.75
CA THR A 47 -26.65 -1.97 -7.02
C THR A 47 -25.75 -0.73 -7.05
N TYR A 48 -24.43 -0.89 -6.97
CA TYR A 48 -23.45 0.22 -7.05
C TYR A 48 -23.70 1.38 -6.06
N GLN A 49 -24.42 1.11 -4.97
CA GLN A 49 -24.72 2.09 -3.94
C GLN A 49 -23.53 2.30 -2.99
N LYS A 50 -23.60 3.40 -2.25
CA LYS A 50 -22.62 3.79 -1.24
C LYS A 50 -22.59 2.77 -0.09
N VAL A 51 -21.40 2.24 0.22
CA VAL A 51 -21.17 1.29 1.33
C VAL A 51 -20.15 1.83 2.31
N THR A 52 -20.31 1.56 3.61
CA THR A 52 -19.41 2.06 4.67
C THR A 52 -18.77 0.94 5.52
N PRO A 53 -18.21 -0.14 4.92
CA PRO A 53 -17.45 -1.12 5.67
C PRO A 53 -16.16 -0.50 6.25
N SER A 54 -15.77 -0.93 7.45
CA SER A 54 -14.49 -0.55 8.04
C SER A 54 -13.33 -1.30 7.38
N LEU A 55 -12.15 -0.68 7.33
CA LEU A 55 -10.93 -1.32 6.80
C LEU A 55 -10.62 -2.62 7.54
N LYS A 56 -10.69 -2.59 8.87
CA LYS A 56 -10.57 -3.77 9.72
C LYS A 56 -11.56 -4.87 9.37
N GLY A 57 -12.84 -4.52 9.16
CA GLY A 57 -13.88 -5.48 8.80
C GLY A 57 -13.66 -6.13 7.43
N ILE A 58 -13.12 -5.37 6.46
CA ILE A 58 -12.72 -5.91 5.16
C ILE A 58 -11.54 -6.88 5.32
N GLY A 59 -10.50 -6.48 6.06
CA GLY A 59 -9.30 -7.28 6.27
C GLY A 59 -9.59 -8.61 6.95
N GLU A 60 -10.34 -8.58 8.06
CA GLU A 60 -10.72 -9.79 8.82
C GLU A 60 -11.62 -10.72 8.02
N ARG A 61 -12.58 -10.18 7.26
CA ARG A 61 -13.58 -10.99 6.54
C ARG A 61 -13.04 -11.62 5.26
N LEU A 62 -12.11 -10.95 4.59
CA LEU A 62 -11.54 -11.40 3.31
C LEU A 62 -10.15 -12.03 3.45
N GLY A 63 -9.54 -11.97 4.64
CA GLY A 63 -8.18 -12.49 4.87
C GLY A 63 -7.11 -11.73 4.08
N VAL A 64 -7.32 -10.44 3.80
CA VAL A 64 -6.42 -9.60 2.98
C VAL A 64 -5.23 -9.05 3.79
N GLY A 65 -5.27 -9.19 5.12
CA GLY A 65 -4.21 -8.77 6.03
C GLY A 65 -4.61 -7.53 6.83
N THR A 66 -3.64 -6.65 7.10
CA THR A 66 -3.81 -5.47 7.96
C THR A 66 -4.57 -4.33 7.27
N ASP A 67 -5.08 -3.39 8.07
CA ASP A 67 -5.77 -2.19 7.60
C ASP A 67 -4.94 -1.39 6.57
N GLN A 68 -3.62 -1.36 6.74
CA GLN A 68 -2.72 -0.69 5.79
C GLN A 68 -2.69 -1.38 4.42
N THR A 69 -2.71 -2.71 4.40
CA THR A 69 -2.76 -3.50 3.16
C THR A 69 -4.11 -3.31 2.46
N VAL A 70 -5.20 -3.34 3.21
CA VAL A 70 -6.54 -3.07 2.68
C VAL A 70 -6.61 -1.65 2.10
N ARG A 71 -6.07 -0.65 2.80
CA ARG A 71 -6.02 0.74 2.33
C ARG A 71 -5.23 0.88 1.02
N ARG A 72 -4.10 0.18 0.88
CA ARG A 72 -3.31 0.15 -0.35
C ARG A 72 -4.10 -0.44 -1.52
N HIS A 73 -4.77 -1.57 -1.31
CA HIS A 73 -5.59 -2.21 -2.34
C HIS A 73 -6.78 -1.34 -2.76
N ILE A 74 -7.40 -0.65 -1.81
CA ILE A 74 -8.45 0.33 -2.09
C ILE A 74 -7.90 1.49 -2.92
N LYS A 75 -6.70 2.01 -2.62
CA LYS A 75 -6.05 3.05 -3.43
C LYS A 75 -5.79 2.58 -4.87
N ASP A 76 -5.35 1.32 -5.03
CA ASP A 76 -5.16 0.73 -6.35
C ASP A 76 -6.49 0.64 -7.12
N LEU A 77 -7.57 0.17 -6.47
CA LEU A 77 -8.92 0.11 -7.05
C LEU A 77 -9.48 1.48 -7.46
N VAL A 78 -9.23 2.53 -6.66
CA VAL A 78 -9.57 3.91 -7.04
C VAL A 78 -8.77 4.33 -8.27
N SER A 79 -7.47 4.00 -8.31
CA SER A 79 -6.63 4.31 -9.48
C SER A 79 -7.06 3.58 -10.75
N PHE A 80 -7.69 2.41 -10.62
CA PHE A 80 -8.28 1.65 -11.72
C PHE A 80 -9.61 2.23 -12.20
N GLY A 81 -10.18 3.21 -11.50
CA GLY A 81 -11.51 3.74 -11.80
C GLY A 81 -12.66 2.82 -11.37
N TRP A 82 -12.39 1.78 -10.59
CA TRP A 82 -13.40 0.80 -10.14
C TRP A 82 -14.07 1.21 -8.82
N LEU A 83 -13.53 2.24 -8.15
CA LEU A 83 -14.01 2.70 -6.86
C LEU A 83 -13.91 4.22 -6.76
N LYS A 84 -14.90 4.85 -6.13
CA LYS A 84 -14.84 6.24 -5.64
C LYS A 84 -14.94 6.25 -4.12
N ILE A 85 -14.19 7.13 -3.47
CA ILE A 85 -14.20 7.31 -2.02
C ILE A 85 -14.85 8.65 -1.72
N GLU A 86 -15.84 8.65 -0.83
CA GLU A 86 -16.35 9.84 -0.18
C GLU A 86 -15.87 9.85 1.27
N GLU A 87 -14.94 10.75 1.58
CA GLU A 87 -14.47 10.94 2.94
C GLU A 87 -15.53 11.65 3.76
N ARG A 88 -15.75 11.16 4.98
CA ARG A 88 -16.72 11.75 5.90
C ARG A 88 -16.01 12.04 7.22
N ALA A 89 -15.80 13.32 7.50
CA ALA A 89 -15.16 13.78 8.73
C ALA A 89 -15.78 13.10 9.97
N GLY A 90 -14.93 12.42 10.76
CA GLY A 90 -15.33 11.75 11.99
C GLY A 90 -16.01 10.39 11.84
N SER A 91 -16.01 9.77 10.64
CA SER A 91 -16.61 8.44 10.44
C SER A 91 -15.89 7.61 9.38
N THR A 92 -16.27 6.33 9.24
CA THR A 92 -15.71 5.44 8.22
C THR A 92 -15.97 6.00 6.81
N ASN A 93 -14.93 5.95 5.98
CA ASN A 93 -15.04 6.30 4.57
C ASN A 93 -16.16 5.52 3.89
N ALA A 94 -16.80 6.18 2.94
CA ALA A 94 -17.81 5.56 2.13
C ALA A 94 -17.28 5.27 0.74
N TYR A 95 -17.62 4.09 0.23
CA TYR A 95 -17.14 3.58 -1.04
C TYR A 95 -18.30 3.47 -2.01
N ILE A 96 -18.11 3.99 -3.21
CA ILE A 96 -19.04 3.85 -4.33
C ILE A 96 -18.35 2.94 -5.35
N VAL A 97 -18.93 1.77 -5.59
CA VAL A 97 -18.43 0.79 -6.56
C VAL A 97 -18.82 1.23 -7.96
N LEU A 98 -17.88 1.22 -8.90
CA LEU A 98 -18.11 1.55 -10.30
C LEU A 98 -18.00 0.29 -11.18
N PRO A 99 -18.67 0.24 -12.33
CA PRO A 99 -18.48 -0.83 -13.31
C PRO A 99 -17.02 -0.92 -13.76
N TYR A 100 -16.48 -2.14 -13.84
CA TYR A 100 -15.13 -2.39 -14.34
C TYR A 100 -15.08 -2.54 -15.87
N GLU A 101 -16.25 -2.66 -16.52
CA GLU A 101 -16.45 -2.54 -17.97
C GLU A 101 -16.16 -1.09 -18.40
N GLN A 102 -14.90 -0.69 -18.32
CA GLN A 102 -14.46 0.54 -18.93
C GLN A 102 -14.12 0.21 -20.38
N GLU A 103 -14.98 0.66 -21.30
CA GLU A 103 -14.56 0.97 -22.66
C GLU A 103 -13.25 1.73 -22.57
N ALA A 104 -12.21 1.25 -23.25
CA ALA A 104 -10.92 1.89 -23.33
C ALA A 104 -11.13 3.36 -23.75
N GLN A 105 -11.13 4.28 -22.78
CA GLN A 105 -11.15 5.71 -23.05
C GLN A 105 -9.81 6.06 -23.69
N THR A 106 -9.84 5.97 -25.00
CA THR A 106 -8.83 6.39 -25.95
C THR A 106 -8.72 7.90 -25.82
N GLN A 107 -7.89 8.39 -24.89
CA GLN A 107 -7.54 9.81 -24.84
C GLN A 107 -6.48 10.12 -25.90
N GLN A 108 -6.85 10.06 -27.18
CA GLN A 108 -6.06 10.65 -28.28
C GLN A 108 -6.99 11.07 -29.44
N GLU A 109 -7.94 11.97 -29.18
CA GLU A 109 -8.51 12.80 -30.26
C GLU A 109 -9.13 14.09 -29.71
N ALA A 110 -8.27 15.08 -29.45
CA ALA A 110 -8.69 16.49 -29.38
C ALA A 110 -7.55 17.37 -29.90
N THR A 111 -7.22 17.16 -31.17
CA THR A 111 -6.52 18.11 -32.03
C THR A 111 -7.19 19.48 -31.96
N VAL A 112 -6.45 20.46 -31.46
CA VAL A 112 -6.28 21.82 -32.01
C VAL A 112 -7.36 22.24 -33.02
N LYS A 113 -8.28 23.13 -32.61
CA LYS A 113 -8.65 24.32 -33.40
C LYS A 113 -9.60 25.28 -32.66
N ALA A 114 -9.26 26.55 -32.81
CA ALA A 114 -10.10 27.75 -32.81
C ALA A 114 -10.40 28.46 -31.47
N VAL A 115 -9.60 29.50 -31.24
CA VAL A 115 -9.84 30.68 -30.39
C VAL A 115 -10.86 31.61 -31.08
N GLN A 116 -11.90 32.09 -30.38
CA GLN A 116 -12.43 33.48 -30.47
C GLN A 116 -13.55 33.77 -29.42
N GLU A 117 -13.15 34.38 -28.30
CA GLU A 117 -13.60 35.66 -27.72
C GLU A 117 -15.08 36.14 -27.85
N GLN A 118 -15.80 36.25 -26.72
CA GLN A 118 -16.43 37.47 -26.13
C GLN A 118 -17.56 37.15 -25.09
N LEU A 119 -17.50 37.84 -23.93
CA LEU A 119 -18.34 37.80 -22.70
C LEU A 119 -19.48 38.88 -22.72
N PRO A 120 -20.35 39.09 -21.67
CA PRO A 120 -21.07 38.24 -20.67
C PRO A 120 -22.56 38.73 -20.48
N PRO A 121 -23.25 38.68 -19.29
CA PRO A 121 -23.40 37.68 -18.21
C PRO A 121 -24.89 37.30 -17.96
N THR A 122 -25.21 36.14 -17.37
CA THR A 122 -26.29 36.01 -16.36
C THR A 122 -26.03 34.78 -15.49
N GLU A 123 -26.47 34.92 -14.24
CA GLU A 123 -26.16 34.23 -13.00
C GLU A 123 -26.48 32.71 -12.95
N ASP A 124 -25.94 32.11 -11.89
CA ASP A 124 -26.30 30.82 -11.30
C ASP A 124 -25.91 29.55 -12.05
N ASN A 125 -24.66 29.12 -11.88
CA ASN A 125 -24.30 27.73 -11.64
C ASN A 125 -22.96 27.66 -10.90
N LYS A 126 -23.01 27.29 -9.60
CA LYS A 126 -21.82 27.05 -8.78
C LYS A 126 -21.18 25.73 -9.21
N GLU A 127 -20.40 25.78 -10.28
CA GLU A 127 -19.40 24.78 -10.61
C GLU A 127 -18.37 24.74 -9.48
N PHE A 128 -18.24 23.58 -8.83
CA PHE A 128 -17.16 23.33 -7.89
C PHE A 128 -15.87 23.12 -8.70
N SER A 129 -15.02 24.14 -8.73
CA SER A 129 -13.64 24.02 -9.20
C SER A 129 -12.88 23.07 -8.27
N PHE A 130 -12.40 21.96 -8.82
CA PHE A 130 -11.31 21.20 -8.21
C PHE A 130 -10.02 21.93 -8.56
N ASP A 131 -9.61 22.83 -7.69
CA ASP A 131 -8.21 23.23 -7.61
C ASP A 131 -7.90 23.74 -6.20
N VAL A 132 -6.78 23.25 -5.69
CA VAL A 132 -6.11 23.60 -4.43
C VAL A 132 -6.75 23.04 -3.16
N LEU A 133 -6.23 21.90 -2.69
CA LEU A 133 -5.34 21.94 -1.53
C LEU A 133 -4.46 20.68 -1.47
N ASP A 134 -3.28 20.81 -2.09
CA ASP A 134 -2.06 20.08 -1.74
C ASP A 134 -1.76 20.30 -0.25
N ASP A 135 -2.13 19.34 0.61
CA ASP A 135 -1.51 19.18 1.94
C ASP A 135 -1.78 17.79 2.56
N TRP A 136 -1.49 16.72 1.81
CA TRP A 136 -1.48 15.35 2.36
C TRP A 136 -0.07 14.72 2.36
N ASP A 137 0.92 15.50 1.89
CA ASP A 137 2.36 15.23 2.01
C ASP A 137 3.02 16.13 3.08
N ALA A 138 2.20 16.76 3.95
CA ALA A 138 2.72 17.50 5.10
C ALA A 138 3.55 16.55 5.99
N PRO A 139 4.84 16.84 6.18
CA PRO A 139 5.68 16.09 7.11
C PRO A 139 5.03 16.13 8.49
N LEU A 140 4.76 14.96 9.06
CA LEU A 140 4.34 14.93 10.46
C LEU A 140 5.46 15.54 11.32
N PRO A 141 5.17 16.23 12.44
CA PRO A 141 6.14 17.06 13.19
C PRO A 141 7.37 16.34 13.78
N TRP A 142 7.52 15.04 13.51
CA TRP A 142 8.69 14.22 13.84
C TRP A 142 9.60 13.96 12.63
N GLU A 143 9.31 14.55 11.47
CA GLU A 143 10.18 14.59 10.28
C GLU A 143 11.16 15.78 10.30
N MET A 144 11.30 16.45 11.44
CA MET A 144 12.21 17.60 11.62
C MET A 144 13.40 17.29 12.54
N GLU A 145 13.84 16.02 12.60
CA GLU A 145 15.16 15.70 13.13
C GLU A 145 16.12 15.29 12.00
N GLU A 146 17.24 15.99 12.00
CA GLU A 146 18.15 16.22 10.89
C GLU A 146 18.76 14.93 10.32
N THR A 147 18.76 14.82 8.99
CA THR A 147 19.71 13.95 8.29
C THR A 147 21.11 14.55 8.40
N PRO A 148 22.12 13.85 8.94
CA PRO A 148 23.44 14.00 8.35
C PRO A 148 23.37 13.33 6.98
N SER A 149 23.74 14.11 5.98
CA SER A 149 24.06 13.69 4.62
C SER A 149 24.82 12.37 4.63
N ASP A 150 24.29 11.35 3.94
CA ASP A 150 25.14 10.26 3.49
C ASP A 150 24.97 9.99 2.01
N GLU A 151 26.14 10.07 1.41
CA GLU A 151 26.49 10.04 0.03
C GLU A 151 26.17 8.67 -0.56
N LYS A 152 25.54 8.72 -1.72
CA LYS A 152 25.23 7.58 -2.55
C LYS A 152 26.55 6.94 -3.02
N VAL A 153 26.96 5.82 -2.42
CA VAL A 153 28.00 4.96 -2.99
C VAL A 153 27.43 3.56 -3.20
N ALA A 154 27.24 3.24 -4.48
CA ALA A 154 27.02 1.88 -4.93
C ALA A 154 28.28 1.05 -4.65
N ASN A 155 28.14 -0.07 -3.94
CA ASN A 155 29.14 -1.14 -3.97
C ASN A 155 28.41 -2.48 -4.00
N ASP A 156 28.41 -3.12 -5.16
CA ASP A 156 27.90 -4.47 -5.41
C ASP A 156 28.90 -5.54 -4.92
N ASN A 157 29.32 -5.45 -3.66
CA ASN A 157 30.15 -6.49 -3.04
C ASN A 157 29.32 -7.14 -1.92
N GLU A 158 28.98 -8.42 -2.07
CA GLU A 158 28.12 -9.14 -1.13
C GLU A 158 28.68 -9.11 0.31
N GLU A 159 30.00 -9.02 0.46
CA GLU A 159 30.68 -8.88 1.76
C GLU A 159 30.43 -7.51 2.41
N ASP A 160 30.33 -6.42 1.63
CA ASP A 160 30.07 -5.07 2.15
C ASP A 160 28.62 -4.97 2.68
N VAL A 161 27.68 -5.62 2.00
CA VAL A 161 26.27 -5.71 2.45
C VAL A 161 26.18 -6.47 3.78
N LEU A 162 26.95 -7.55 3.93
CA LEU A 162 27.02 -8.33 5.16
C LEU A 162 27.69 -7.55 6.30
N GLU A 163 28.78 -6.84 6.04
CA GLU A 163 29.50 -6.02 7.03
C GLU A 163 28.65 -4.84 7.52
N ASN A 164 27.95 -4.17 6.61
CA ASN A 164 27.05 -3.07 6.95
C ASN A 164 25.91 -3.53 7.85
N PHE A 165 25.31 -4.69 7.54
CA PHE A 165 24.25 -5.26 8.36
C PHE A 165 24.77 -5.81 9.70
N ALA A 166 25.97 -6.40 9.73
CA ALA A 166 26.63 -6.84 10.96
C ALA A 166 26.90 -5.66 11.91
N SER A 167 27.36 -4.53 11.37
CA SER A 167 27.58 -3.30 12.14
C SER A 167 26.27 -2.81 12.78
N LEU A 168 25.16 -2.88 12.05
CA LEU A 168 23.82 -2.54 12.54
C LEU A 168 23.38 -3.44 13.71
N ILE A 169 23.63 -4.75 13.62
CA ILE A 169 23.34 -5.70 14.70
C ILE A 169 24.12 -5.33 15.97
N ILE A 170 25.40 -4.97 15.84
CA ILE A 170 26.24 -4.61 16.98
C ILE A 170 25.74 -3.31 17.64
N GLN A 171 25.37 -2.31 16.83
CA GLN A 171 24.87 -1.03 17.32
C GLN A 171 23.56 -1.19 18.10
N GLU A 172 22.62 -1.98 17.59
CA GLU A 172 21.30 -2.14 18.18
C GLU A 172 21.17 -3.31 19.16
N LYS A 173 22.26 -4.04 19.47
CA LYS A 173 22.21 -5.23 20.33
C LYS A 173 21.53 -5.03 21.68
N HIS A 174 21.58 -3.81 22.21
CA HIS A 174 20.97 -3.43 23.49
C HIS A 174 19.43 -3.41 23.44
N THR A 175 18.85 -3.34 22.24
CA THR A 175 17.39 -3.40 22.01
C THR A 175 16.85 -4.82 21.97
N ARG A 176 17.73 -5.84 22.07
CA ARG A 176 17.35 -7.24 22.04
C ARG A 176 16.39 -7.56 23.19
N THR A 177 15.25 -8.12 22.84
CA THR A 177 14.32 -8.71 23.82
C THR A 177 14.92 -10.01 24.37
N GLY A 178 14.93 -10.17 25.70
CA GLY A 178 15.51 -11.36 26.34
C GLY A 178 14.91 -12.66 25.80
N GLY A 179 15.76 -13.60 25.43
CA GLY A 179 15.37 -14.91 24.88
C GLY A 179 15.20 -15.00 23.37
N ALA A 180 15.34 -13.89 22.61
CA ALA A 180 15.34 -13.93 21.15
C ALA A 180 16.66 -14.50 20.59
N SER A 181 16.54 -15.46 19.68
CA SER A 181 17.69 -16.00 18.93
C SER A 181 18.30 -14.94 18.01
N PHE A 182 19.55 -15.15 17.58
CA PHE A 182 20.24 -14.24 16.65
C PHE A 182 19.42 -13.96 15.38
N ILE A 183 18.86 -15.00 14.76
CA ILE A 183 18.05 -14.86 13.55
C ILE A 183 16.76 -14.08 13.79
N GLU A 184 16.07 -14.30 14.91
CA GLU A 184 14.87 -13.54 15.25
C GLU A 184 15.18 -12.06 15.46
N PHE A 185 16.28 -11.77 16.15
CA PHE A 185 16.75 -10.41 16.35
C PHE A 185 17.16 -9.74 15.04
N ALA A 186 17.94 -10.41 14.21
CA ALA A 186 18.36 -9.93 12.90
C ALA A 186 17.17 -9.71 11.95
N THR A 187 16.17 -10.59 11.98
CA THR A 187 14.93 -10.45 11.19
C THR A 187 14.11 -9.26 11.68
N SER A 188 14.01 -9.06 12.99
CA SER A 188 13.35 -7.89 13.57
C SER A 188 14.04 -6.59 13.17
N LEU A 189 15.38 -6.56 13.18
CA LEU A 189 16.17 -5.42 12.72
C LEU A 189 15.98 -5.14 11.24
N ALA A 190 16.01 -6.17 10.38
CA ALA A 190 15.74 -6.03 8.96
C ALA A 190 14.34 -5.43 8.70
N CYS A 191 13.32 -5.90 9.42
CA CYS A 191 11.97 -5.36 9.37
C CYS A 191 11.90 -3.90 9.85
N LYS A 192 12.59 -3.55 10.95
CA LYS A 192 12.64 -2.20 11.52
C LYS A 192 13.27 -1.19 10.56
N HIS A 193 14.38 -1.57 9.93
CA HIS A 193 15.14 -0.74 9.00
C HIS A 193 14.66 -0.84 7.54
N ARG A 194 13.58 -1.60 7.28
CA ARG A 194 12.99 -1.83 5.95
C ARG A 194 14.01 -2.34 4.90
N ILE A 195 14.98 -3.12 5.34
CA ILE A 195 16.00 -3.75 4.49
C ILE A 195 15.78 -5.26 4.42
N LYS A 196 16.27 -5.91 3.35
CA LYS A 196 16.23 -7.37 3.25
C LYS A 196 17.29 -7.96 4.18
N LEU A 197 16.94 -9.04 4.89
CA LEU A 197 17.91 -9.81 5.65
C LEU A 197 18.95 -10.39 4.69
N PRO A 198 20.25 -10.07 4.85
CA PRO A 198 21.28 -10.59 3.95
C PRO A 198 21.40 -12.12 4.08
N ASN A 199 21.50 -12.80 2.94
CA ASN A 199 21.67 -14.25 2.93
C ASN A 199 23.03 -14.63 3.56
N GLY A 200 23.03 -15.56 4.51
CA GLY A 200 24.26 -16.00 5.18
C GLY A 200 24.77 -15.05 6.27
N ILE A 201 23.99 -14.05 6.68
CA ILE A 201 24.37 -13.10 7.74
C ILE A 201 24.76 -13.78 9.05
N GLU A 202 24.10 -14.87 9.44
CA GLU A 202 24.43 -15.61 10.65
C GLU A 202 25.81 -16.27 10.57
N ALA A 203 26.09 -16.97 9.47
CA ALA A 203 27.40 -17.59 9.26
C ALA A 203 28.52 -16.54 9.17
N TYR A 204 28.24 -15.39 8.53
CA TYR A 204 29.16 -14.26 8.46
C TYR A 204 29.45 -13.69 9.85
N PHE A 205 28.39 -13.41 10.62
CA PHE A 205 28.47 -12.78 11.93
C PHE A 205 29.13 -13.69 12.97
N ALA A 206 28.80 -14.98 12.98
CA ALA A 206 29.44 -15.96 13.86
C ALA A 206 30.95 -16.08 13.59
N LYS A 207 31.37 -15.94 12.33
CA LYS A 207 32.79 -16.01 11.93
C LYS A 207 33.57 -14.74 12.27
N LYS A 208 32.98 -13.55 12.06
CA LYS A 208 33.67 -12.25 12.21
C LYS A 208 33.52 -11.65 13.62
N HIS A 209 32.41 -11.94 14.30
CA HIS A 209 32.09 -11.41 15.63
C HIS A 209 31.69 -12.52 16.63
N PRO A 210 32.53 -13.54 16.84
CA PRO A 210 32.17 -14.72 17.66
C PRO A 210 31.78 -14.35 19.09
N LYS A 211 32.49 -13.40 19.71
CA LYS A 211 32.20 -12.95 21.09
C LYS A 211 30.82 -12.31 21.25
N VAL A 212 30.35 -11.61 20.21
CA VAL A 212 29.04 -10.96 20.22
C VAL A 212 27.96 -11.97 19.85
N TYR A 213 28.28 -12.94 19.01
CA TYR A 213 27.38 -14.02 18.64
C TYR A 213 27.09 -14.93 19.85
N GLU A 214 28.10 -15.25 20.66
CA GLU A 214 27.93 -16.03 21.91
C GLU A 214 26.95 -15.38 22.89
N ASP A 215 26.85 -14.04 22.92
CA ASP A 215 25.86 -13.33 23.75
C ASP A 215 24.41 -13.69 23.36
N PHE A 216 24.15 -14.19 22.14
CA PHE A 216 22.83 -14.64 21.66
C PHE A 216 22.47 -16.07 22.09
N ASP A 217 23.45 -16.89 22.48
CA ASP A 217 23.22 -18.26 22.97
C ASP A 217 22.96 -18.32 24.48
N ILE A 218 23.16 -17.20 25.19
CA ILE A 218 22.92 -17.13 26.63
C ILE A 218 21.45 -16.70 26.85
N PRO A 219 20.58 -17.57 27.38
CA PRO A 219 19.23 -17.17 27.79
C PRO A 219 19.35 -16.13 28.91
N PHE A 220 18.69 -14.99 28.73
CA PHE A 220 18.60 -13.91 29.72
C PHE A 220 17.84 -14.34 30.98
#